data_AF-A0A9D1UGC9-F1
#
_entry.id   AF-A0A9D1UGC9-F1
#
_cell.length_a   1.000
_cell.length_b   1.000
_cell.length_c   1.000
_cell.angle_alpha   90.00
_cell.angle_beta   90.00
_cell.angle_gamma   90.00
#
_symmetry.space_group_name_H-M   'P 1'
#
loop_
_entity.id
_entity.type
_entity.pdbx_description
1 polymer ?
#
loop_
_entity_poly.entity_id
_entity_poly.type
_entity_poly.pdbx_seq_one_letter_code
_entity_poly.pdbx_strand_id
1 'polypeptide(L)'
;MAEISINGRMTVKSLRKQFKDAFGASLRVYKGAKFAPEDATLASIRSGENVKGGELVCKGNLQVGNFEAKMKEMFGITVKVANPDNTKLASSNMTIAAAGREAVATDDWSNEQLQCYFWDTLQDLLIAKGYDIEKKDFSKEIEDYYKSTRYKRYGVTFNIYRTKKKKDITFTVYALEKYVYGIKYSGDVAKDKVLEEAIDGVSPLITLNENWAGFGGPSSRYELNFKKMDSEGIGKLKNPTSRAAFMNGLANEIDALIKKLVESFKKKGL
;
A
#
# COMPACT_ATOMS: atom_id res chain seq x y z
N MET A 1 13.79 -25.95 -7.37
CA MET A 1 12.76 -25.38 -6.46
C MET A 1 13.29 -24.03 -6.00
N ALA A 2 12.44 -23.00 -5.91
CA ALA A 2 12.88 -21.70 -5.41
C ALA A 2 13.31 -21.82 -3.93
N GLU A 3 14.39 -21.13 -3.58
CA GLU A 3 14.91 -21.00 -2.22
C GLU A 3 15.46 -19.60 -2.01
N ILE A 4 15.43 -19.14 -0.76
CA ILE A 4 16.03 -17.86 -0.36
C ILE A 4 16.96 -18.12 0.83
N SER A 5 18.11 -17.45 0.84
CA SER A 5 18.98 -17.42 2.02
C SER A 5 18.72 -16.14 2.80
N ILE A 6 18.42 -16.28 4.09
CA ILE A 6 18.07 -15.20 5.01
C ILE A 6 19.21 -15.02 6.00
N ASN A 7 19.74 -13.80 6.07
CA ASN A 7 20.76 -13.42 7.06
C ASN A 7 20.47 -12.04 7.67
N GLY A 8 21.10 -11.74 8.80
CA GLY A 8 20.85 -10.51 9.56
C GLY A 8 21.14 -9.20 8.84
N ARG A 9 21.94 -9.20 7.76
CA ARG A 9 22.31 -8.00 7.00
C ARG A 9 21.24 -7.59 6.00
N MET A 10 20.29 -8.49 5.68
CA MET A 10 19.21 -8.18 4.77
C MET A 10 18.28 -7.11 5.35
N THR A 11 17.74 -6.24 4.49
CA THR A 11 16.68 -5.31 4.86
C THR A 11 15.32 -6.02 4.87
N VAL A 12 14.37 -5.48 5.64
CA VAL A 12 12.97 -5.95 5.63
C VAL A 12 12.39 -5.90 4.22
N LYS A 13 12.66 -4.81 3.48
CA LYS A 13 12.27 -4.64 2.08
C LYS A 13 12.78 -5.77 1.19
N SER A 14 14.07 -6.08 1.29
CA SER A 14 14.71 -7.14 0.51
C SER A 14 14.12 -8.50 0.84
N LEU A 15 13.92 -8.79 2.13
CA LEU A 15 13.33 -10.07 2.56
C LEU A 15 11.92 -10.25 2.01
N ARG A 16 11.05 -9.25 2.13
CA ARG A 16 9.67 -9.31 1.62
C ARG A 16 9.64 -9.52 0.12
N LYS A 17 10.44 -8.75 -0.61
CA LYS A 17 10.55 -8.85 -2.07
C LYS A 17 11.02 -10.23 -2.50
N GLN A 18 12.14 -10.72 -1.94
CA GLN A 18 12.68 -12.03 -2.29
C GLN A 18 11.72 -13.17 -1.93
N PHE A 19 11.06 -13.09 -0.77
CA PHE A 19 10.06 -14.09 -0.37
C PHE A 19 8.87 -14.13 -1.33
N LYS A 20 8.39 -12.95 -1.75
CA LYS A 20 7.32 -12.80 -2.72
C LYS A 20 7.71 -13.31 -4.11
N ASP A 21 8.88 -12.91 -4.60
CA ASP A 21 9.40 -13.32 -5.91
C ASP A 21 9.66 -14.84 -5.94
N ALA A 22 10.18 -15.42 -4.87
CA ALA A 22 10.52 -16.85 -4.80
C ALA A 22 9.30 -17.75 -4.62
N PHE A 23 8.31 -17.33 -3.83
CA PHE A 23 7.25 -18.22 -3.38
C PHE A 23 5.84 -17.78 -3.77
N GLY A 24 5.63 -16.54 -4.20
CA GLY A 24 4.31 -15.96 -4.47
C GLY A 24 3.53 -15.52 -3.22
N ALA A 25 3.95 -15.95 -2.02
CA ALA A 25 3.36 -15.58 -0.74
C ALA A 25 3.85 -14.21 -0.25
N SER A 26 3.04 -13.52 0.54
CA SER A 26 3.43 -12.25 1.16
C SER A 26 3.98 -12.46 2.56
N LEU A 27 4.89 -11.59 2.98
CA LEU A 27 5.56 -11.70 4.29
C LEU A 27 5.36 -10.45 5.14
N ARG A 28 4.71 -10.62 6.29
CA ARG A 28 4.59 -9.59 7.33
C ARG A 28 5.75 -9.72 8.30
N VAL A 29 6.45 -8.62 8.55
CA VAL A 29 7.64 -8.58 9.42
C VAL A 29 7.41 -7.53 10.50
N TYR A 30 7.64 -7.90 11.75
CA TYR A 30 7.32 -7.07 12.92
C TYR A 30 8.56 -6.69 13.73
N LYS A 31 8.50 -5.50 14.33
CA LYS A 31 9.39 -5.02 15.39
C LYS A 31 8.54 -4.79 16.64
N GLY A 32 8.64 -5.70 17.60
CA GLY A 32 7.69 -5.74 18.71
C GLY A 32 6.25 -5.94 18.22
N ALA A 33 5.33 -5.08 18.65
CA ALA A 33 3.92 -5.13 18.25
C ALA A 33 3.60 -4.38 16.93
N LYS A 34 4.59 -3.71 16.31
CA LYS A 34 4.39 -2.90 15.09
C LYS A 34 5.07 -3.55 13.88
N PHE A 35 4.67 -3.18 12.67
CA PHE A 35 5.42 -3.55 11.46
C PHE A 35 6.84 -3.00 11.51
N ALA A 36 7.79 -3.79 11.02
CA ALA A 36 9.18 -3.36 10.92
C ALA A 36 9.35 -2.36 9.77
N PRO A 37 10.18 -1.30 9.95
CA PRO A 37 10.50 -0.36 8.87
C PRO A 37 11.18 -1.06 7.70
N GLU A 38 10.86 -0.66 6.47
CA GLU A 38 11.34 -1.34 5.26
C GLU A 38 12.87 -1.28 5.10
N ASP A 39 13.46 -0.14 5.44
CA ASP A 39 14.91 0.12 5.31
C ASP A 39 15.71 -0.44 6.49
N ALA A 40 15.05 -0.92 7.54
CA ALA A 40 15.73 -1.52 8.67
C ALA A 40 16.30 -2.89 8.30
N THR A 41 17.50 -3.20 8.81
CA THR A 41 18.09 -4.55 8.69
C THR A 41 17.45 -5.51 9.68
N LEU A 42 17.39 -6.80 9.35
CA LEU A 42 16.91 -7.83 10.28
C LEU A 42 17.69 -7.80 11.60
N ALA A 43 19.01 -7.56 11.54
CA ALA A 43 19.85 -7.39 12.72
C ALA A 43 19.46 -6.19 13.60
N SER A 44 18.91 -5.11 13.02
CA SER A 44 18.50 -3.90 13.76
C SER A 44 17.10 -3.99 14.41
N ILE A 45 16.28 -4.95 13.99
CA ILE A 45 14.91 -5.14 14.49
C ILE A 45 14.74 -6.39 15.36
N ARG A 46 15.80 -7.19 15.53
CA ARG A 46 15.80 -8.36 16.40
C ARG A 46 15.43 -7.99 17.83
N SER A 47 14.71 -8.89 18.49
CA SER A 47 14.37 -8.77 19.91
C SER A 47 14.87 -10.01 20.68
N GLY A 48 15.58 -9.79 21.79
CA GLY A 48 16.13 -10.85 22.65
C GLY A 48 17.64 -10.74 22.89
N GLU A 49 18.09 -11.06 24.10
CA GLU A 49 19.51 -10.99 24.52
C GLU A 49 20.39 -12.13 23.97
N ASN A 50 19.79 -13.26 23.55
CA ASN A 50 20.49 -14.49 23.15
C ASN A 50 20.25 -14.94 21.70
N VAL A 51 19.96 -14.00 20.82
CA VAL A 51 19.69 -14.29 19.40
C VAL A 51 21.01 -14.59 18.68
N LYS A 52 21.25 -15.86 18.33
CA LYS A 52 22.53 -16.34 17.80
C LYS A 52 22.93 -15.75 16.44
N GLY A 53 21.97 -15.17 15.71
CA GLY A 53 22.20 -14.80 14.32
C GLY A 53 22.59 -16.04 13.49
N GLY A 54 22.92 -15.82 12.21
CA GLY A 54 23.29 -16.90 11.30
C GLY A 54 22.58 -16.80 9.95
N GLU A 55 22.54 -17.93 9.26
CA GLU A 55 21.97 -18.07 7.93
C GLU A 55 20.82 -19.09 7.97
N LEU A 56 19.66 -18.71 7.44
CA LEU A 56 18.49 -19.56 7.29
C LEU A 56 18.18 -19.74 5.81
N VAL A 57 18.26 -20.98 5.33
CA VAL A 57 17.75 -21.33 3.99
C VAL A 57 16.26 -21.65 4.09
N CYS A 58 15.44 -20.80 3.47
CA CYS A 58 14.01 -20.99 3.37
C CYS A 58 13.65 -21.60 2.00
N LYS A 59 12.93 -22.72 2.01
CA LYS A 59 12.51 -23.45 0.81
C LYS A 59 11.00 -23.49 0.72
N GLY A 60 10.45 -23.52 -0.49
CA GLY A 60 9.00 -23.48 -0.71
C GLY A 60 8.21 -24.64 -0.09
N ASN A 61 8.84 -25.79 0.19
CA ASN A 61 8.22 -26.94 0.85
C ASN A 61 8.23 -26.86 2.39
N LEU A 62 8.89 -25.86 2.98
CA LEU A 62 8.85 -25.62 4.41
C LEU A 62 7.43 -25.21 4.83
N GLN A 63 6.96 -25.74 5.96
CA GLN A 63 5.67 -25.33 6.53
C GLN A 63 5.75 -23.89 7.07
N VAL A 64 4.65 -23.15 6.92
CA VAL A 64 4.51 -21.77 7.39
C VAL A 64 4.85 -21.66 8.88
N GLY A 65 4.26 -22.50 9.73
CA GLY A 65 4.50 -22.47 11.17
C GLY A 65 5.97 -22.72 11.53
N ASN A 66 6.63 -23.65 10.82
CA ASN A 66 8.04 -23.96 11.03
C ASN A 66 8.94 -22.80 10.62
N PHE A 67 8.60 -22.11 9.53
CA PHE A 67 9.32 -20.92 9.10
C PHE A 67 9.19 -19.76 10.10
N GLU A 68 7.97 -19.47 10.56
CA GLU A 68 7.71 -18.43 11.56
C GLU A 68 8.45 -18.70 12.88
N ALA A 69 8.43 -19.95 13.35
CA ALA A 69 9.16 -20.37 14.53
C ALA A 69 10.68 -20.17 14.36
N LYS A 70 11.23 -20.64 13.23
CA LYS A 70 12.67 -20.48 12.91
C LYS A 70 13.11 -19.02 12.86
N MET A 71 12.29 -18.13 12.28
CA MET A 71 12.57 -16.70 12.26
C MET A 71 12.60 -16.09 13.66
N LYS A 72 11.68 -16.50 14.53
CA LYS A 72 11.65 -16.08 15.93
C LYS A 72 12.85 -16.63 16.73
N GLU A 73 13.20 -17.89 16.54
CA GLU A 73 14.30 -18.55 17.26
C GLU A 73 15.68 -18.02 16.85
N MET A 74 15.96 -17.92 15.54
CA MET A 74 17.29 -17.54 15.05
C MET A 74 17.53 -16.05 14.99
N PHE A 75 16.47 -15.27 14.71
CA PHE A 75 16.58 -13.83 14.53
C PHE A 75 15.82 -13.02 15.58
N GLY A 76 15.03 -13.63 16.46
CA GLY A 76 14.23 -12.87 17.42
C GLY A 76 13.20 -11.97 16.75
N ILE A 77 12.79 -12.32 15.52
CA ILE A 77 11.88 -11.53 14.70
C ILE A 77 10.58 -12.30 14.53
N THR A 78 9.49 -11.67 14.91
CA THR A 78 8.16 -12.18 14.57
C THR A 78 7.90 -11.91 13.10
N VAL A 79 7.67 -12.97 12.34
CA VAL A 79 7.14 -12.87 10.97
C VAL A 79 5.82 -13.61 10.88
N LYS A 80 4.99 -13.22 9.92
CA LYS A 80 3.78 -13.94 9.55
C LYS A 80 3.70 -14.12 8.05
N VAL A 81 3.51 -15.36 7.59
CA VAL A 81 3.28 -15.63 6.18
C VAL A 81 1.82 -15.38 5.86
N ALA A 82 1.57 -14.65 4.78
CA ALA A 82 0.24 -14.38 4.28
C ALA A 82 0.08 -14.95 2.87
N ASN A 83 -1.17 -15.08 2.46
CA ASN A 83 -1.54 -15.36 1.07
C ASN A 83 -0.91 -14.31 0.10
N PRO A 84 -1.00 -14.53 -1.22
CA PRO A 84 -0.36 -13.63 -2.18
C PRO A 84 -0.80 -12.17 -2.01
N ASP A 85 -2.06 -11.94 -1.70
CA ASP A 85 -2.62 -10.60 -1.58
C ASP A 85 -2.40 -9.96 -0.20
N ASN A 86 -1.64 -10.62 0.69
CA ASN A 86 -1.38 -10.15 2.05
C ASN A 86 -2.65 -9.86 2.88
N THR A 87 -3.77 -10.51 2.57
CA THR A 87 -5.06 -10.25 3.24
C THR A 87 -5.39 -11.23 4.36
N LYS A 88 -4.86 -12.45 4.28
CA LYS A 88 -5.09 -13.52 5.25
C LYS A 88 -3.76 -14.18 5.60
N LEU A 89 -3.57 -14.48 6.89
CA LEU A 89 -2.44 -15.29 7.32
C LEU A 89 -2.59 -16.72 6.80
N ALA A 90 -1.52 -17.23 6.22
CA ALA A 90 -1.46 -18.58 5.73
C ALA A 90 -1.56 -19.57 6.91
N SER A 91 -2.19 -20.72 6.68
CA SER A 91 -2.30 -21.77 7.71
C SER A 91 -0.91 -22.28 8.12
N SER A 92 -0.64 -22.39 9.41
CA SER A 92 0.65 -22.90 9.93
C SER A 92 1.03 -24.28 9.38
N ASN A 93 0.04 -25.10 9.03
CA ASN A 93 0.22 -26.47 8.57
C ASN A 93 0.49 -26.58 7.06
N MET A 94 0.29 -25.50 6.29
CA MET A 94 0.53 -25.49 4.85
C MET A 94 1.97 -25.13 4.51
N THR A 95 2.40 -25.46 3.28
CA THR A 95 3.74 -25.08 2.79
C THR A 95 3.77 -23.63 2.31
N ILE A 96 4.93 -22.99 2.38
CA ILE A 96 5.11 -21.60 1.90
C ILE A 96 4.73 -21.46 0.42
N ALA A 97 5.11 -22.43 -0.42
CA ALA A 97 4.74 -22.42 -1.83
C ALA A 97 3.23 -22.65 -2.04
N ALA A 98 2.57 -23.42 -1.19
CA ALA A 98 1.11 -23.54 -1.22
C ALA A 98 0.44 -22.23 -0.79
N ALA A 99 0.96 -21.56 0.24
CA ALA A 99 0.48 -20.25 0.66
C ALA A 99 0.58 -19.22 -0.48
N GLY A 100 1.65 -19.27 -1.27
CA GLY A 100 1.83 -18.39 -2.42
C GLY A 100 1.01 -18.75 -3.66
N ARG A 101 0.32 -19.89 -3.63
CA ARG A 101 -0.70 -20.30 -4.61
C ARG A 101 -2.10 -20.31 -4.01
N GLU A 102 -2.28 -19.84 -2.78
CA GLU A 102 -3.59 -19.74 -2.15
C GLU A 102 -4.39 -18.68 -2.91
N ALA A 103 -5.16 -19.15 -3.90
CA ALA A 103 -6.18 -18.37 -4.55
C ALA A 103 -7.23 -18.08 -3.47
N VAL A 104 -7.21 -16.87 -2.93
CA VAL A 104 -8.25 -16.48 -1.99
C VAL A 104 -9.50 -16.23 -2.81
N ALA A 105 -10.46 -17.14 -2.71
CA ALA A 105 -11.86 -16.82 -2.99
C ALA A 105 -12.20 -15.59 -2.13
N THR A 106 -12.30 -14.44 -2.78
CA THR A 106 -12.68 -13.14 -2.16
C THR A 106 -14.18 -13.00 -2.02
N ASP A 107 -14.93 -13.99 -2.49
CA ASP A 107 -16.39 -13.99 -2.47
C ASP A 107 -16.92 -13.80 -1.04
N ASP A 108 -16.16 -14.25 -0.04
CA ASP A 108 -16.50 -14.14 1.40
C ASP A 108 -15.79 -13.01 2.16
N TRP A 109 -15.06 -12.10 1.49
CA TRP A 109 -14.44 -10.98 2.22
C TRP A 109 -15.50 -10.00 2.73
N SER A 110 -15.33 -9.60 3.99
CA SER A 110 -16.11 -8.50 4.55
C SER A 110 -15.78 -7.19 3.83
N ASN A 111 -16.67 -6.20 3.95
CA ASN A 111 -16.46 -4.90 3.33
C ASN A 111 -15.19 -4.22 3.87
N GLU A 112 -14.95 -4.36 5.17
CA GLU A 112 -13.74 -3.91 5.88
C GLU A 112 -12.48 -4.54 5.27
N GLN A 113 -12.50 -5.85 5.04
CA GLN A 113 -11.35 -6.58 4.47
C GLN A 113 -11.03 -6.11 3.05
N LEU A 114 -12.05 -5.89 2.21
CA LEU A 114 -11.88 -5.36 0.87
C LEU A 114 -11.30 -3.94 0.88
N GLN A 115 -11.79 -3.09 1.79
CA GLN A 115 -11.28 -1.72 1.91
C GLN A 115 -9.85 -1.71 2.46
N CYS A 116 -9.51 -2.58 3.41
CA CYS A 116 -8.14 -2.74 3.92
C CYS A 116 -7.19 -3.16 2.79
N TYR A 117 -7.59 -4.16 2.00
CA TYR A 117 -6.83 -4.62 0.85
C TYR A 117 -6.58 -3.50 -0.17
N PHE A 118 -7.61 -2.71 -0.48
CA PHE A 118 -7.48 -1.57 -1.38
C PHE A 118 -6.40 -0.60 -0.91
N TRP A 119 -6.43 -0.19 0.38
CA TRP A 119 -5.47 0.77 0.91
C TRP A 119 -4.06 0.21 1.07
N ASP A 120 -3.91 -1.06 1.46
CA ASP A 120 -2.60 -1.72 1.54
C ASP A 120 -1.95 -1.80 0.15
N THR A 121 -2.72 -2.31 -0.82
CA THR A 121 -2.25 -2.54 -2.18
C THR A 121 -1.97 -1.24 -2.92
N LEU A 122 -2.81 -0.21 -2.76
CA LEU A 122 -2.58 1.09 -3.38
C LEU A 122 -1.25 1.71 -2.89
N GLN A 123 -0.98 1.65 -1.59
CA GLN A 123 0.29 2.14 -1.03
C GLN A 123 1.47 1.38 -1.63
N ASP A 124 1.42 0.05 -1.66
CA ASP A 124 2.50 -0.77 -2.20
C ASP A 124 2.77 -0.47 -3.68
N LEU A 125 1.72 -0.31 -4.48
CA LEU A 125 1.85 0.01 -5.91
C LEU A 125 2.41 1.41 -6.14
N LEU A 126 2.03 2.41 -5.34
CA LEU A 126 2.58 3.76 -5.44
C LEU A 126 4.04 3.82 -4.96
N ILE A 127 4.39 3.12 -3.88
CA ILE A 127 5.77 2.97 -3.41
C ILE A 127 6.63 2.30 -4.51
N ALA A 128 6.13 1.25 -5.15
CA ALA A 128 6.81 0.58 -6.25
C ALA A 128 7.04 1.49 -7.46
N LYS A 129 6.22 2.53 -7.64
CA LYS A 129 6.38 3.56 -8.68
C LYS A 129 7.38 4.67 -8.30
N GLY A 130 7.93 4.63 -7.09
CA GLY A 130 8.96 5.56 -6.62
C GLY A 130 8.44 6.73 -5.78
N TYR A 131 7.18 6.70 -5.35
CA TYR A 131 6.65 7.71 -4.44
C TYR A 131 7.11 7.43 -3.00
N ASP A 132 7.60 8.47 -2.32
CA ASP A 132 7.99 8.40 -0.92
C ASP A 132 6.75 8.44 -0.03
N ILE A 133 6.28 7.25 0.36
CA ILE A 133 5.08 7.04 1.17
C ILE A 133 5.47 6.25 2.41
N GLU A 134 5.24 6.82 3.58
CA GLU A 134 5.27 6.06 4.82
C GLU A 134 4.01 5.19 4.91
N LYS A 135 4.20 3.87 4.87
CA LYS A 135 3.09 2.91 4.86
C LYS A 135 2.28 2.99 6.15
N LYS A 136 0.97 3.19 6.02
CA LYS A 136 0.01 3.30 7.12
C LYS A 136 -0.96 2.11 7.14
N ASP A 137 -1.20 1.60 8.36
CA ASP A 137 -2.28 0.66 8.64
C ASP A 137 -3.59 1.42 8.85
N PHE A 138 -4.60 1.15 8.02
CA PHE A 138 -5.91 1.80 8.06
C PHE A 138 -6.98 0.94 8.74
N SER A 139 -6.63 -0.20 9.33
CA SER A 139 -7.61 -1.16 9.88
C SER A 139 -8.58 -0.50 10.87
N LYS A 140 -8.06 0.39 11.73
CA LYS A 140 -8.89 1.12 12.72
C LYS A 140 -9.80 2.16 12.05
N GLU A 141 -9.26 2.97 11.14
CA GLU A 141 -10.06 3.96 10.41
C GLU A 141 -11.17 3.30 9.58
N ILE A 142 -10.92 2.11 9.04
CA ILE A 142 -11.90 1.32 8.29
C ILE A 142 -12.96 0.74 9.23
N GLU A 143 -12.56 0.15 10.36
CA GLU A 143 -13.50 -0.33 11.37
C GLU A 143 -14.43 0.81 11.85
N ASP A 144 -13.86 2.00 12.11
CA ASP A 144 -14.61 3.20 12.47
C ASP A 144 -15.51 3.68 11.33
N TYR A 145 -15.06 3.59 10.08
CA TYR A 145 -15.82 3.98 8.90
C TYR A 145 -17.12 3.17 8.77
N TYR A 146 -17.07 1.85 8.99
CA TYR A 146 -18.25 0.99 8.91
C TYR A 146 -19.15 1.04 10.14
N LYS A 147 -18.62 1.44 11.31
CA LYS A 147 -19.42 1.61 12.55
C LYS A 147 -20.10 2.98 12.65
N SER A 148 -19.59 4.00 11.97
CA SER A 148 -20.05 5.37 12.15
C SER A 148 -21.19 5.74 11.20
N THR A 149 -22.17 6.50 11.71
CA THR A 149 -23.15 7.22 10.89
C THR A 149 -22.61 8.53 10.32
N ARG A 150 -21.41 8.96 10.76
CA ARG A 150 -20.75 10.18 10.30
C ARG A 150 -19.61 9.84 9.34
N TYR A 151 -19.44 10.65 8.30
CA TYR A 151 -18.37 10.50 7.33
C TYR A 151 -17.00 10.54 8.01
N LYS A 152 -16.30 9.41 8.00
CA LYS A 152 -14.90 9.32 8.39
C LYS A 152 -14.03 9.48 7.17
N ARG A 153 -12.97 10.25 7.35
CA ARG A 153 -12.12 10.73 6.29
C ARG A 153 -10.69 10.34 6.62
N TYR A 154 -10.08 9.51 5.79
CA TYR A 154 -8.73 9.00 5.99
C TYR A 154 -8.10 8.71 4.62
N GLY A 155 -6.79 8.57 4.58
CA GLY A 155 -6.10 8.29 3.33
C GLY A 155 -4.61 8.55 3.44
N VAL A 156 -3.95 8.58 2.28
CA VAL A 156 -2.49 8.69 2.15
C VAL A 156 -2.15 10.02 1.49
N THR A 157 -1.18 10.73 2.05
CA THR A 157 -0.63 11.97 1.49
C THR A 157 0.87 11.81 1.32
N PHE A 158 1.39 12.22 0.17
CA PHE A 158 2.82 12.12 -0.16
C PHE A 158 3.26 13.25 -1.06
N ASN A 159 4.57 13.55 -1.05
CA ASN A 159 5.15 14.61 -1.87
C ASN A 159 5.26 14.17 -3.33
N ILE A 160 4.87 15.05 -4.25
CA ILE A 160 5.03 14.82 -5.70
C ILE A 160 5.94 15.84 -6.38
N TYR A 161 6.22 16.97 -5.73
CA TYR A 161 7.07 18.02 -6.31
C TYR A 161 7.58 19.01 -5.25
N ARG A 162 8.85 19.43 -5.39
CA ARG A 162 9.44 20.51 -4.59
C ARG A 162 9.59 21.75 -5.48
N THR A 163 8.90 22.83 -5.12
CA THR A 163 9.00 24.14 -5.79
C THR A 163 10.39 24.75 -5.65
N LYS A 164 10.74 25.71 -6.51
CA LYS A 164 12.01 26.49 -6.42
C LYS A 164 12.13 27.22 -5.09
N LYS A 165 11.00 27.60 -4.49
CA LYS A 165 10.92 28.23 -3.16
C LYS A 165 10.99 27.22 -2.01
N LYS A 166 11.36 25.97 -2.28
CA LYS A 166 11.47 24.88 -1.29
C LYS A 166 10.17 24.63 -0.52
N LYS A 167 9.02 24.76 -1.19
CA LYS A 167 7.72 24.27 -0.70
C LYS A 167 7.37 22.95 -1.37
N ASP A 168 6.85 22.00 -0.60
CA ASP A 168 6.35 20.72 -1.12
C ASP A 168 4.94 20.88 -1.65
N ILE A 169 4.69 20.27 -2.80
CA ILE A 169 3.36 20.03 -3.34
C ILE A 169 3.05 18.56 -3.07
N THR A 170 2.04 18.32 -2.25
CA THR A 170 1.62 16.98 -1.85
C THR A 170 0.38 16.53 -2.60
N PHE A 171 0.36 15.27 -3.00
CA PHE A 171 -0.81 14.59 -3.52
C PHE A 171 -1.47 13.78 -2.41
N THR A 172 -2.80 13.82 -2.33
CA THR A 172 -3.57 13.06 -1.35
C THR A 172 -4.56 12.16 -2.06
N VAL A 173 -4.60 10.88 -1.68
CA VAL A 173 -5.69 9.94 -2.00
C VAL A 173 -6.50 9.71 -0.73
N TYR A 174 -7.82 9.83 -0.82
CA TYR A 174 -8.67 10.02 0.35
C TYR A 174 -9.99 9.26 0.26
N ALA A 175 -10.38 8.61 1.36
CA ALA A 175 -11.67 7.95 1.52
C ALA A 175 -12.77 8.98 1.78
N LEU A 176 -13.82 8.95 0.95
CA LEU A 176 -15.17 9.43 1.23
C LEU A 176 -16.13 8.24 1.05
N GLU A 177 -17.32 8.45 0.47
CA GLU A 177 -18.16 7.33 0.00
C GLU A 177 -17.46 6.56 -1.14
N LYS A 178 -16.82 7.32 -2.03
CA LYS A 178 -15.85 6.87 -3.02
C LYS A 178 -14.47 7.38 -2.62
N TYR A 179 -13.40 6.78 -3.13
CA TYR A 179 -12.11 7.44 -2.99
C TYR A 179 -12.00 8.60 -3.98
N VAL A 180 -11.33 9.65 -3.54
CA VAL A 180 -11.02 10.86 -4.30
C VAL A 180 -9.55 11.17 -4.16
N TYR A 181 -9.01 12.02 -5.01
CA TYR A 181 -7.62 12.42 -4.93
C TYR A 181 -7.38 13.84 -5.43
N GLY A 182 -6.18 14.35 -5.18
CA GLY A 182 -5.78 15.66 -5.67
C GLY A 182 -4.73 16.34 -4.80
N ILE A 183 -4.64 17.66 -4.93
CA ILE A 183 -3.63 18.50 -4.28
C ILE A 183 -4.33 19.41 -3.28
N LYS A 184 -3.93 19.32 -2.02
CA LYS A 184 -4.40 20.23 -0.97
C LYS A 184 -3.52 21.48 -0.95
N TYR A 185 -4.10 22.60 -0.52
CA TYR A 185 -3.30 23.78 -0.18
C TYR A 185 -2.39 23.45 1.01
N SER A 186 -1.14 23.93 0.97
CA SER A 186 -0.20 23.79 2.09
C SER A 186 -0.31 24.99 3.03
N GLY A 187 -0.61 24.79 4.32
CA GLY A 187 -0.63 25.86 5.34
C GLY A 187 -1.65 27.00 5.08
N ASP A 188 -1.41 28.18 5.66
CA ASP A 188 -2.22 29.41 5.51
C ASP A 188 -2.00 30.13 4.16
N VAL A 189 -1.73 29.39 3.09
CA VAL A 189 -1.63 30.00 1.77
C VAL A 189 -3.04 30.19 1.24
N ALA A 190 -3.57 31.40 1.40
CA ALA A 190 -4.72 31.86 0.63
C ALA A 190 -4.52 31.45 -0.84
N LYS A 191 -5.53 30.79 -1.44
CA LYS A 191 -5.59 30.28 -2.82
C LYS A 191 -4.39 30.70 -3.69
N ASP A 192 -3.45 29.77 -3.88
CA ASP A 192 -2.24 30.03 -4.67
C ASP A 192 -2.58 29.99 -6.16
N LYS A 193 -2.81 31.16 -6.75
CA LYS A 193 -3.18 31.29 -8.17
C LYS A 193 -2.17 30.64 -9.13
N VAL A 194 -0.88 30.66 -8.80
CA VAL A 194 0.15 30.05 -9.67
C VAL A 194 0.02 28.53 -9.64
N LEU A 195 -0.29 27.96 -8.47
CA LEU A 195 -0.59 26.54 -8.34
C LEU A 195 -1.90 26.17 -9.06
N GLU A 196 -2.96 26.97 -8.91
CA GLU A 196 -4.24 26.76 -9.60
C GLU A 196 -4.04 26.78 -11.13
N GLU A 197 -3.36 27.78 -11.68
CA GLU A 197 -3.03 27.86 -13.12
C GLU A 197 -2.17 26.70 -13.62
N ALA A 198 -1.42 26.05 -12.73
CA ALA A 198 -0.60 24.89 -13.07
C ALA A 198 -1.38 23.57 -12.98
N ILE A 199 -2.56 23.56 -12.37
CA ILE A 199 -3.46 22.40 -12.27
C ILE A 199 -4.57 22.49 -13.32
N ASP A 200 -5.10 23.69 -13.57
CA ASP A 200 -6.25 23.91 -14.43
C ASP A 200 -6.01 23.36 -15.85
N GLY A 201 -6.98 22.60 -16.35
CA GLY A 201 -6.93 21.96 -17.67
C GLY A 201 -5.89 20.85 -17.86
N VAL A 202 -5.09 20.46 -16.84
CA VAL A 202 -4.05 19.41 -17.00
C VAL A 202 -4.64 18.03 -17.30
N SER A 203 -5.78 17.72 -16.69
CA SER A 203 -6.47 16.44 -16.87
C SER A 203 -7.96 16.59 -16.59
N PRO A 204 -8.85 15.92 -17.35
CA PRO A 204 -10.27 15.90 -17.04
C PRO A 204 -10.59 15.22 -15.70
N LEU A 205 -9.64 14.49 -15.11
CA LEU A 205 -9.80 13.79 -13.84
C LEU A 205 -9.62 14.70 -12.62
N ILE A 206 -9.13 15.93 -12.79
CA ILE A 206 -8.87 16.86 -11.69
C ILE A 206 -9.34 18.27 -12.08
N THR A 207 -10.03 18.94 -11.17
CA THR A 207 -10.53 20.31 -11.36
C THR A 207 -10.15 21.18 -10.17
N LEU A 208 -10.17 22.50 -10.35
CA LEU A 208 -9.97 23.43 -9.24
C LEU A 208 -11.10 23.29 -8.21
N ASN A 209 -10.76 23.48 -6.94
CA ASN A 209 -11.73 23.38 -5.85
C ASN A 209 -11.46 24.43 -4.77
N GLU A 210 -12.49 24.81 -4.04
CA GLU A 210 -12.36 25.83 -2.98
C GLU A 210 -11.52 25.33 -1.80
N ASN A 211 -11.57 24.02 -1.51
CA ASN A 211 -10.90 23.40 -0.38
C ASN A 211 -9.58 22.70 -0.76
N TRP A 212 -9.37 22.47 -2.06
CA TRP A 212 -8.21 21.77 -2.63
C TRP A 212 -7.73 22.55 -3.86
N ALA A 213 -6.43 22.75 -4.00
CA ALA A 213 -5.87 23.35 -5.22
C ALA A 213 -6.25 22.55 -6.48
N GLY A 214 -6.36 21.23 -6.34
CA GLY A 214 -6.99 20.36 -7.33
C GLY A 214 -7.74 19.24 -6.65
N PHE A 215 -8.97 18.97 -7.08
CA PHE A 215 -9.82 17.91 -6.58
C PHE A 215 -10.30 17.04 -7.73
N GLY A 216 -10.21 15.74 -7.56
CA GLY A 216 -10.48 14.77 -8.61
C GLY A 216 -10.96 13.44 -8.07
N GLY A 217 -11.45 12.63 -8.99
CA GLY A 217 -11.85 11.26 -8.74
C GLY A 217 -11.35 10.37 -9.86
N PRO A 218 -11.33 9.05 -9.62
CA PRO A 218 -10.94 8.09 -10.65
C PRO A 218 -11.86 8.14 -11.86
N SER A 219 -11.38 7.62 -12.99
CA SER A 219 -12.28 7.32 -14.10
C SER A 219 -13.32 6.28 -13.69
N SER A 220 -14.45 6.25 -14.41
CA SER A 220 -15.55 5.30 -14.15
C SER A 220 -15.08 3.84 -14.07
N ARG A 221 -14.03 3.48 -14.82
CA ARG A 221 -13.44 2.14 -14.84
C ARG A 221 -12.81 1.73 -13.51
N TYR A 222 -12.29 2.67 -12.73
CA TYR A 222 -11.58 2.46 -11.47
C TYR A 222 -12.31 3.00 -10.25
N GLU A 223 -13.57 3.39 -10.43
CA GLU A 223 -14.42 3.84 -9.33
C GLU A 223 -14.69 2.72 -8.32
N LEU A 224 -14.57 3.05 -7.03
CA LEU A 224 -14.94 2.18 -5.91
C LEU A 224 -15.87 2.94 -4.97
N ASN A 225 -17.09 2.45 -4.81
CA ASN A 225 -18.04 2.95 -3.82
C ASN A 225 -17.98 2.08 -2.56
N PHE A 226 -17.21 2.50 -1.56
CA PHE A 226 -17.04 1.75 -0.31
C PHE A 226 -18.26 1.82 0.62
N LYS A 227 -19.16 2.79 0.40
CA LYS A 227 -20.39 2.92 1.20
C LYS A 227 -21.45 1.92 0.75
N LYS A 228 -21.72 1.84 -0.55
CA LYS A 228 -22.75 0.94 -1.10
C LYS A 228 -22.21 -0.42 -1.54
N MET A 229 -20.91 -0.53 -1.80
CA MET A 229 -20.24 -1.74 -2.28
C MET A 229 -20.83 -2.29 -3.60
N ASP A 230 -21.39 -1.42 -4.43
CA ASP A 230 -22.21 -1.75 -5.62
C ASP A 230 -21.54 -1.39 -6.96
N SER A 231 -20.40 -0.70 -6.94
CA SER A 231 -19.69 -0.30 -8.16
C SER A 231 -19.02 -1.48 -8.89
N GLU A 232 -18.88 -1.40 -10.22
CA GLU A 232 -18.17 -2.41 -11.04
C GLU A 232 -16.74 -2.67 -10.54
N GLY A 233 -16.05 -1.62 -10.06
CA GLY A 233 -14.73 -1.75 -9.46
C GLY A 233 -14.71 -2.65 -8.22
N ILE A 234 -15.77 -2.63 -7.40
CA ILE A 234 -15.89 -3.51 -6.22
C ILE A 234 -16.05 -4.97 -6.69
N GLY A 235 -16.80 -5.22 -7.76
CA GLY A 235 -16.88 -6.55 -8.39
C GLY A 235 -15.52 -7.05 -8.87
N LYS A 236 -14.70 -6.18 -9.48
CA LYS A 236 -13.32 -6.52 -9.88
C LYS A 236 -12.40 -6.74 -8.69
N LEU A 237 -12.53 -5.94 -7.64
CA LEU A 237 -11.76 -6.11 -6.40
C LEU A 237 -12.07 -7.43 -5.70
N LYS A 238 -13.36 -7.83 -5.70
CA LYS A 238 -13.86 -9.11 -5.22
C LYS A 238 -13.56 -10.29 -6.14
N ASN A 239 -12.94 -10.11 -7.30
CA ASN A 239 -12.66 -11.22 -8.21
C ASN A 239 -11.15 -11.54 -8.19
N PRO A 240 -10.73 -12.75 -7.79
CA PRO A 240 -9.30 -13.15 -7.75
C PRO A 240 -8.57 -12.97 -9.07
N THR A 241 -9.26 -13.25 -10.17
CA THR A 241 -8.68 -13.25 -11.50
C THR A 241 -8.45 -11.84 -12.03
N SER A 242 -9.25 -10.85 -11.60
CA SER A 242 -9.17 -9.48 -12.13
C SER A 242 -8.65 -8.44 -11.13
N ARG A 243 -8.65 -8.72 -9.82
CA ARG A 243 -8.26 -7.73 -8.79
C ARG A 243 -6.87 -7.15 -8.99
N ALA A 244 -5.90 -7.98 -9.33
CA ALA A 244 -4.51 -7.55 -9.45
C ALA A 244 -4.34 -6.61 -10.66
N ALA A 245 -4.93 -6.98 -11.80
CA ALA A 245 -4.95 -6.14 -12.99
C ALA A 245 -5.73 -4.83 -12.75
N PHE A 246 -6.85 -4.90 -12.00
CA PHE A 246 -7.63 -3.74 -11.62
C PHE A 246 -6.83 -2.75 -10.76
N MET A 247 -6.20 -3.22 -9.68
CA MET A 247 -5.39 -2.37 -8.79
C MET A 247 -4.18 -1.77 -9.52
N ASN A 248 -3.51 -2.54 -10.39
CA ASN A 248 -2.42 -2.02 -11.22
C ASN A 248 -2.91 -0.92 -12.18
N GLY A 249 -4.05 -1.13 -12.83
CA GLY A 249 -4.65 -0.12 -13.72
C GLY A 249 -4.99 1.17 -12.99
N LEU A 250 -5.57 1.05 -11.80
CA LEU A 250 -5.90 2.18 -10.92
C LEU A 250 -4.64 2.96 -10.51
N ALA A 251 -3.60 2.26 -10.04
CA ALA A 251 -2.34 2.91 -9.67
C ALA A 251 -1.65 3.57 -10.89
N ASN A 252 -1.78 2.99 -12.09
CA ASN A 252 -1.28 3.57 -13.32
C ASN A 252 -2.02 4.86 -13.72
N GLU A 253 -3.34 4.93 -13.50
CA GLU A 253 -4.12 6.15 -13.75
C GLU A 253 -3.67 7.30 -12.84
N ILE A 254 -3.52 7.02 -11.55
CA ILE A 254 -3.04 8.01 -10.57
C ILE A 254 -1.61 8.47 -10.94
N ASP A 255 -0.72 7.54 -11.25
CA ASP A 255 0.65 7.83 -11.66
C ASP A 255 0.73 8.70 -12.93
N ALA A 256 -0.09 8.39 -13.94
CA ALA A 256 -0.16 9.16 -15.17
C ALA A 256 -0.67 10.59 -14.91
N LEU A 257 -1.65 10.75 -14.03
CA LEU A 257 -2.14 12.06 -13.60
C LEU A 257 -1.03 12.86 -12.88
N ILE A 258 -0.35 12.26 -11.90
CA ILE A 258 0.72 12.91 -11.14
C ILE A 258 1.84 13.36 -12.08
N LYS A 259 2.26 12.52 -13.05
CA LYS A 259 3.29 12.89 -14.03
C LYS A 259 2.90 14.12 -14.85
N LYS A 260 1.66 14.18 -15.35
CA LYS A 260 1.15 15.35 -16.09
C LYS A 260 1.15 16.62 -15.23
N LEU A 261 0.74 16.51 -13.97
CA LEU A 261 0.76 17.62 -13.01
C LEU A 261 2.18 18.12 -12.76
N VAL A 262 3.12 17.21 -12.48
CA VAL A 262 4.54 17.55 -12.27
C VAL A 262 5.17 18.20 -13.50
N GLU A 263 4.84 17.73 -14.71
CA GLU A 263 5.27 18.38 -15.95
C GLU A 263 4.71 19.80 -16.09
N SER A 264 3.43 20.00 -15.75
CA SER A 264 2.80 21.33 -15.72
C SER A 264 3.49 22.25 -14.72
N PHE A 265 3.82 21.75 -13.52
CA PHE A 265 4.52 22.54 -12.49
C PHE A 265 5.89 23.01 -12.97
N LYS A 266 6.64 22.12 -13.63
CA LYS A 266 7.93 22.48 -14.24
C LYS A 266 7.76 23.57 -15.31
N LYS A 267 6.77 23.44 -16.20
CA LYS A 267 6.49 24.43 -17.27
C LYS A 267 6.09 25.79 -16.73
N LYS A 268 5.30 25.83 -15.65
CA LYS A 268 4.87 27.05 -14.96
C LYS A 268 5.92 27.63 -14.02
N GLY A 269 7.05 26.93 -13.86
CA GLY A 269 8.19 27.41 -13.09
C GLY A 269 7.98 27.44 -11.58
N LEU A 270 7.06 26.62 -11.06
CA LEU A 270 6.84 26.40 -9.63
C LEU A 270 8.14 25.93 -8.95
#